data_AF-A0A543G7M3-F1
#
_entry.id   AF-A0A543G7M3-F1
#
_cell.length_a   1.000
_cell.length_b   1.000
_cell.length_c   1.000
_cell.angle_alpha   90.00
_cell.angle_beta   90.00
_cell.angle_gamma   90.00
#
_symmetry.space_group_name_H-M   'P 1'
#
loop_
_entity.id
_entity.type
_entity.pdbx_description
1 polymer ?
#
loop_
_entity_poly.entity_id
_entity_poly.type
_entity_poly.pdbx_seq_one_letter_code
_entity_poly.pdbx_strand_id
1 'polypeptide(L)'
;MRFLFVILLFFTKFIWCFSQIQPNSIKYYYPKDSLKFKKENSYLEFEYDKLLYGKTTMIIHCEMNNKVFDFIFKKNIRKLSNYGGNFSDVYGIQKNGNYGVVEKYYNEPFTISEHNLYAFIIENKNNVLLKKITFQDFGNEVFWPEFDYSNCSISDENQDGMPEFYLSYMCESDGLDAKPFKQIIYTFDTKNQTKLIKSKTTAYYPAGNEGETYKTESDFNWNKLPKLIRFKSKLILNKHKILYFKNQN
;
A
#
# COMPACT_ATOMS: atom_id res chain seq x y z
N MET A 1 -53.13 -26.37 -29.52
CA MET A 1 -52.66 -25.73 -28.27
C MET A 1 -51.65 -26.61 -27.52
N ARG A 2 -50.49 -26.93 -28.12
CA ARG A 2 -49.41 -27.69 -27.45
C ARG A 2 -48.01 -27.11 -27.67
N PHE A 3 -47.88 -26.11 -28.53
CA PHE A 3 -46.60 -25.49 -28.89
C PHE A 3 -46.29 -24.19 -28.14
N LEU A 4 -47.25 -23.60 -27.41
CA LEU A 4 -47.02 -22.34 -26.68
C LEU A 4 -46.36 -22.52 -25.30
N PHE A 5 -46.38 -23.74 -24.74
CA PHE A 5 -45.87 -24.00 -23.38
C PHE A 5 -44.38 -24.33 -23.32
N VAL A 6 -43.75 -24.68 -24.45
CA VAL A 6 -42.32 -25.06 -24.48
C VAL A 6 -41.42 -23.81 -24.54
N ILE A 7 -41.89 -22.70 -25.11
CA ILE A 7 -41.11 -21.46 -25.21
C ILE A 7 -40.97 -20.78 -23.83
N LEU A 8 -41.94 -20.95 -22.92
CA LEU A 8 -41.88 -20.34 -21.58
C LEU A 8 -40.86 -21.02 -20.64
N LEU A 9 -40.45 -22.26 -20.91
CA LEU A 9 -39.48 -23.01 -20.09
C LEU A 9 -38.03 -22.77 -20.49
N PHE A 10 -37.77 -22.15 -21.64
CA PHE A 10 -36.41 -21.76 -22.04
C PHE A 10 -36.01 -20.35 -21.58
N PHE A 11 -36.97 -19.52 -21.17
CA PHE A 11 -36.68 -18.17 -20.65
C PHE A 11 -36.36 -18.13 -19.14
N THR A 12 -36.56 -19.21 -18.39
CA THR A 12 -36.34 -19.22 -16.93
C THR A 12 -34.96 -19.73 -16.49
N LYS A 13 -34.08 -20.13 -17.44
CA LYS A 13 -32.70 -20.57 -17.12
C LYS A 13 -31.62 -19.51 -17.32
N PHE A 14 -31.99 -18.27 -17.65
CA PHE A 14 -31.07 -17.13 -17.73
C PHE A 14 -31.34 -16.10 -16.63
N ILE A 15 -31.50 -16.55 -15.39
CA ILE A 15 -31.18 -15.70 -14.24
C ILE A 15 -29.70 -15.92 -13.96
N TRP A 16 -28.85 -15.26 -14.74
CA TRP A 16 -27.48 -15.03 -14.32
C TRP A 16 -27.56 -14.09 -13.13
N CYS A 17 -27.64 -14.66 -11.93
CA CYS A 17 -27.20 -13.96 -10.72
C CYS A 17 -25.68 -13.76 -10.87
N PHE A 18 -25.29 -12.75 -11.63
CA PHE A 18 -24.06 -12.03 -11.30
C PHE A 18 -24.34 -11.32 -9.98
N SER A 19 -24.26 -12.08 -8.88
CA SER A 19 -24.07 -11.45 -7.58
C SER A 19 -22.77 -10.69 -7.71
N GLN A 20 -22.86 -9.36 -7.80
CA GLN A 20 -21.70 -8.49 -7.74
C GLN A 20 -21.09 -8.70 -6.35
N ILE A 21 -20.07 -9.54 -6.27
CA ILE A 21 -19.34 -9.77 -5.02
C ILE A 21 -18.36 -8.60 -4.89
N GLN A 22 -18.89 -7.43 -4.51
CA GLN A 22 -18.05 -6.35 -4.03
C GLN A 22 -17.73 -6.59 -2.55
N PRO A 23 -16.61 -6.09 -2.03
CA PRO A 23 -16.36 -6.09 -0.59
C PRO A 23 -17.57 -5.46 0.12
N ASN A 24 -18.13 -6.18 1.09
CA ASN A 24 -19.35 -5.78 1.80
C ASN A 24 -19.13 -4.44 2.52
N SER A 25 -17.91 -4.19 3.01
CA SER A 25 -17.49 -2.89 3.49
C SER A 25 -15.97 -2.73 3.48
N ILE A 26 -15.49 -1.51 3.25
CA ILE A 26 -14.09 -1.11 3.46
C ILE A 26 -14.07 0.13 4.35
N LYS A 27 -13.32 0.07 5.46
CA LYS A 27 -13.18 1.17 6.41
C LYS A 27 -11.70 1.44 6.67
N TYR A 28 -11.36 2.71 6.85
CA TYR A 28 -10.01 3.16 7.17
C TYR A 28 -10.00 3.70 8.59
N TYR A 29 -9.05 3.24 9.41
CA TYR A 29 -8.85 3.68 10.78
C TYR A 29 -7.44 4.24 10.94
N TYR A 30 -7.36 5.46 11.44
CA TYR A 30 -6.12 6.12 11.83
C TYR A 30 -6.00 6.14 13.36
N PRO A 31 -4.86 6.56 13.94
CA PRO A 31 -4.68 6.56 15.41
C PRO A 31 -5.78 7.28 16.19
N LYS A 32 -6.34 8.35 15.61
CA LYS A 32 -7.49 9.09 16.16
C LYS A 32 -8.77 8.24 16.26
N ASP A 33 -8.90 7.20 15.44
CA ASP A 33 -10.05 6.32 15.35
C ASP A 33 -9.89 5.05 16.21
N SER A 34 -8.84 4.95 17.02
CA SER A 34 -8.51 3.75 17.82
C SER A 34 -9.65 3.30 18.75
N LEU A 35 -10.34 4.23 19.41
CA LEU A 35 -11.49 3.92 20.26
C LEU A 35 -12.68 3.38 19.45
N LYS A 36 -12.90 3.94 18.26
CA LYS A 36 -13.95 3.48 17.34
C LYS A 36 -13.63 2.07 16.84
N PHE A 37 -12.38 1.84 16.42
CA PHE A 37 -11.92 0.53 16.00
C PHE A 37 -12.13 -0.53 17.09
N LYS A 38 -11.73 -0.23 18.34
CA LYS A 38 -11.89 -1.14 19.49
C LYS A 38 -13.36 -1.47 19.78
N LYS A 39 -14.26 -0.49 19.59
CA LYS A 39 -15.70 -0.70 19.79
C LYS A 39 -16.32 -1.57 18.70
N GLU A 40 -15.89 -1.38 17.45
CA GLU A 40 -16.41 -2.11 16.29
C GLU A 40 -15.76 -3.50 16.12
N ASN A 41 -14.53 -3.68 16.60
CA ASN A 41 -13.72 -4.89 16.38
C ASN A 41 -13.14 -5.41 17.70
N SER A 42 -13.93 -6.21 18.42
CA SER A 42 -13.52 -6.75 19.73
C SER A 42 -12.43 -7.83 19.65
N TYR A 43 -12.16 -8.37 18.46
CA TYR A 43 -11.25 -9.49 18.24
C TYR A 43 -9.79 -9.05 18.03
N LEU A 44 -9.53 -7.78 17.74
CA LEU A 44 -8.22 -7.25 17.39
C LEU A 44 -8.00 -5.90 18.06
N GLU A 45 -6.87 -5.72 18.72
CA GLU A 45 -6.50 -4.42 19.28
C GLU A 45 -5.92 -3.50 18.20
N PHE A 46 -6.23 -2.21 18.27
CA PHE A 46 -5.68 -1.22 17.33
C PHE A 46 -4.14 -1.19 17.34
N GLU A 47 -3.54 -1.33 18.53
CA GLU A 47 -2.08 -1.34 18.74
C GLU A 47 -1.48 -2.76 18.69
N TYR A 48 -2.07 -3.64 17.89
CA TYR A 48 -1.65 -5.02 17.70
C TYR A 48 -0.12 -5.21 17.63
N ASP A 49 0.45 -6.00 18.54
CA ASP A 49 1.89 -6.28 18.65
C ASP A 49 2.82 -5.03 18.65
N LYS A 50 2.38 -3.92 19.28
CA LYS A 50 3.12 -2.65 19.33
C LYS A 50 4.56 -2.77 19.83
N LEU A 51 4.82 -3.63 20.81
CA LEU A 51 6.17 -3.80 21.37
C LEU A 51 7.18 -4.33 20.35
N LEU A 52 6.72 -5.11 19.36
CA LEU A 52 7.58 -5.73 18.36
C LEU A 52 7.71 -4.89 17.09
N TYR A 53 6.63 -4.23 16.67
CA TYR A 53 6.53 -3.61 15.34
C TYR A 53 6.23 -2.11 15.37
N GLY A 54 6.24 -1.49 16.56
CA GLY A 54 5.98 -0.06 16.72
C GLY A 54 4.51 0.32 16.69
N LYS A 55 4.25 1.61 16.50
CA LYS A 55 2.89 2.17 16.54
C LYS A 55 2.11 1.82 15.27
N THR A 56 0.82 1.52 15.41
CA THR A 56 -0.08 1.43 14.25
C THR A 56 -0.32 2.82 13.66
N THR A 57 -0.10 2.97 12.35
CA THR A 57 -0.32 4.24 11.63
C THR A 57 -1.59 4.24 10.80
N MET A 58 -2.06 3.08 10.36
CA MET A 58 -3.33 2.90 9.66
C MET A 58 -3.79 1.44 9.74
N ILE A 59 -5.10 1.21 9.80
CA ILE A 59 -5.72 -0.09 9.56
C ILE A 59 -6.74 0.09 8.44
N ILE A 60 -6.66 -0.74 7.40
CA ILE A 60 -7.72 -0.88 6.41
C ILE A 60 -8.47 -2.16 6.74
N HIS A 61 -9.73 -2.02 7.11
CA HIS A 61 -10.62 -3.10 7.46
C HIS A 61 -11.53 -3.42 6.28
N CYS A 62 -11.62 -4.70 5.91
CA CYS A 62 -12.43 -5.17 4.80
C CYS A 62 -13.25 -6.39 5.24
N GLU A 63 -14.57 -6.31 5.08
CA GLU A 63 -15.46 -7.46 5.25
C GLU A 63 -15.83 -7.99 3.86
N MET A 64 -15.54 -9.27 3.60
CA MET A 64 -15.88 -9.90 2.33
C MET A 64 -16.08 -11.41 2.48
N ASN A 65 -17.15 -11.95 1.89
CA ASN A 65 -17.42 -13.40 1.85
C ASN A 65 -17.37 -14.09 3.23
N ASN A 66 -18.01 -13.48 4.23
CA ASN A 66 -18.01 -13.94 5.63
C ASN A 66 -16.60 -14.06 6.26
N LYS A 67 -15.62 -13.38 5.68
CA LYS A 67 -14.28 -13.20 6.22
C LYS A 67 -14.04 -11.73 6.48
N VAL A 68 -13.16 -11.48 7.44
CA VAL A 68 -12.72 -10.14 7.77
C VAL A 68 -11.21 -10.07 7.54
N PHE A 69 -10.77 -9.03 6.84
CA PHE A 69 -9.37 -8.79 6.55
C PHE A 69 -8.96 -7.43 7.11
N ASP A 70 -7.96 -7.42 7.98
CA ASP A 70 -7.34 -6.20 8.47
C ASP A 70 -5.95 -6.06 7.86
N PHE A 71 -5.73 -4.97 7.11
CA PHE A 71 -4.43 -4.59 6.61
C PHE A 71 -3.84 -3.50 7.51
N ILE A 72 -2.89 -3.90 8.35
CA ILE A 72 -2.34 -3.08 9.44
C ILE A 72 -0.98 -2.54 9.03
N PHE A 73 -0.82 -1.23 9.08
CA PHE A 73 0.42 -0.51 8.79
C PHE A 73 1.04 -0.06 10.11
N LYS A 74 2.33 -0.34 10.29
CA LYS A 74 3.06 -0.02 11.52
C LYS A 74 4.38 0.66 11.22
N LYS A 75 4.76 1.58 12.11
CA LYS A 75 6.00 2.34 12.08
C LYS A 75 6.73 2.15 13.40
N ASN A 76 7.91 1.52 13.34
CA ASN A 76 8.78 1.34 14.49
C ASN A 76 9.91 2.36 14.46
N ILE A 77 9.77 3.42 15.25
CA ILE A 77 10.77 4.49 15.35
C ILE A 77 11.93 4.00 16.21
N ARG A 78 13.12 3.91 15.63
CA ARG A 78 14.35 3.47 16.30
C ARG A 78 15.12 4.63 16.92
N LYS A 79 15.14 5.78 16.23
CA LYS A 79 15.85 6.97 16.66
C LYS A 79 15.09 8.21 16.20
N LEU A 80 15.04 9.22 17.07
CA LEU A 80 14.51 10.55 16.79
C LEU A 80 15.65 11.54 16.99
N SER A 81 15.98 12.25 15.93
CA SER A 81 16.99 13.31 15.94
C SER A 81 16.28 14.64 15.78
N ASN A 82 16.38 15.50 16.80
CA ASN A 82 15.84 16.85 16.77
C ASN A 82 16.96 17.80 16.36
N TYR A 83 16.71 18.59 15.32
CA TYR A 83 17.67 19.56 14.83
C TYR A 83 17.15 20.97 15.13
N GLY A 84 17.99 21.77 15.79
CA GLY A 84 17.68 23.14 16.19
C GLY A 84 18.08 24.19 15.16
N GLY A 85 17.87 23.91 13.86
CA GLY A 85 18.22 24.80 12.77
C GLY A 85 17.18 24.79 11.65
N ASN A 86 17.28 25.73 10.71
CA ASN A 86 16.34 25.91 9.59
C ASN A 86 16.58 24.93 8.43
N PHE A 87 17.67 24.15 8.49
CA PHE A 87 18.06 23.24 7.43
C PHE A 87 18.84 22.04 7.97
N SER A 88 18.84 20.96 7.20
CA SER A 88 19.85 19.90 7.33
C SER A 88 20.61 19.82 6.02
N ASP A 89 21.91 19.59 6.14
CA ASP A 89 22.71 19.11 5.04
C ASP A 89 22.19 17.74 4.63
N VAL A 90 21.83 17.62 3.36
CA VAL A 90 21.59 16.35 2.67
C VAL A 90 22.47 16.33 1.44
N TYR A 91 22.89 15.16 0.99
CA TYR A 91 23.52 15.08 -0.33
C TYR A 91 22.45 15.31 -1.41
N GLY A 92 22.87 15.85 -2.56
CA GLY A 92 21.98 16.03 -3.69
C GLY A 92 22.55 16.98 -4.74
N ILE A 93 21.68 17.43 -5.63
CA ILE A 93 22.06 18.35 -6.70
C ILE A 93 21.74 19.79 -6.32
N GLN A 94 22.79 20.60 -6.39
CA GLN A 94 22.72 22.03 -6.18
C GLN A 94 21.97 22.71 -7.35
N LYS A 95 21.44 23.91 -7.11
CA LYS A 95 20.71 24.71 -8.13
C LYS A 95 21.51 24.97 -9.41
N ASN A 96 22.83 24.81 -9.38
CA ASN A 96 23.74 24.96 -10.52
C ASN A 96 23.97 23.65 -11.31
N GLY A 97 23.31 22.55 -10.94
CA GLY A 97 23.47 21.24 -11.59
C GLY A 97 24.65 20.41 -11.06
N ASN A 98 25.39 20.89 -10.06
CA ASN A 98 26.53 20.16 -9.50
C ASN A 98 26.12 19.29 -8.31
N TYR A 99 26.77 18.14 -8.19
CA TYR A 99 26.67 17.27 -7.03
C TYR A 99 27.38 17.85 -5.81
N GLY A 100 26.71 17.83 -4.65
CA GLY A 100 27.31 18.26 -3.39
C GLY A 100 26.36 18.20 -2.21
N VAL A 101 26.77 18.81 -1.11
CA VAL A 101 25.87 19.06 0.03
C VAL A 101 24.83 20.10 -0.41
N VAL A 102 23.56 19.77 -0.24
CA VAL A 102 22.40 20.61 -0.50
C VAL A 102 21.68 20.84 0.82
N GLU A 103 21.41 22.10 1.14
CA GLU A 103 20.59 22.45 2.29
C GLU A 103 19.13 22.10 2.00
N LYS A 104 18.58 21.12 2.72
CA LYS A 104 17.13 20.92 2.76
C LYS A 104 16.59 21.77 3.88
N TYR A 105 15.86 22.82 3.50
CA TYR A 105 15.18 23.68 4.46
C TYR A 105 14.00 22.94 5.09
N TYR A 106 13.87 23.07 6.40
CA TYR A 106 12.76 22.57 7.17
C TYR A 106 12.16 23.71 7.97
N ASN A 107 10.85 23.66 8.21
CA ASN A 107 10.21 24.61 9.12
C ASN A 107 10.64 24.28 10.56
N GLU A 108 11.23 25.25 11.27
CA GLU A 108 11.73 25.06 12.63
C GLU A 108 10.59 24.86 13.66
N PRO A 109 10.81 24.02 14.69
CA PRO A 109 11.83 22.96 14.80
C PRO A 109 11.45 21.71 13.98
N PHE A 110 12.44 20.97 13.45
CA PHE A 110 12.19 19.72 12.70
C PHE A 110 12.84 18.48 13.34
N THR A 111 12.16 17.35 13.16
CA THR A 111 12.59 16.05 13.69
C THR A 111 12.74 15.06 12.55
N ILE A 112 13.91 14.43 12.45
CA ILE A 112 14.15 13.29 11.57
C ILE A 112 13.96 12.01 12.39
N SER A 113 13.28 11.02 11.81
CA SER A 113 13.06 9.73 12.45
C SER A 113 13.67 8.61 11.61
N GLU A 114 14.56 7.82 12.21
CA GLU A 114 14.96 6.53 11.64
C GLU A 114 13.94 5.50 12.10
N HIS A 115 13.32 4.81 11.14
CA HIS A 115 12.21 3.93 11.44
C HIS A 115 12.10 2.77 10.47
N ASN A 116 11.53 1.68 10.96
CA ASN A 116 11.16 0.53 10.16
C ASN A 116 9.68 0.57 9.84
N LEU A 117 9.33 0.22 8.61
CA LEU A 117 7.95 0.01 8.19
C LEU A 117 7.62 -1.47 8.26
N TYR A 118 6.41 -1.77 8.74
CA TYR A 118 5.84 -3.12 8.70
C TYR A 118 4.40 -3.05 8.19
N ALA A 119 3.97 -4.10 7.48
CA ALA A 119 2.55 -4.30 7.21
C ALA A 119 2.13 -5.76 7.37
N PHE A 120 0.91 -5.95 7.88
CA PHE A 120 0.32 -7.23 8.22
C PHE A 120 -1.02 -7.38 7.55
N ILE A 121 -1.27 -8.56 6.99
CA ILE A 121 -2.62 -8.97 6.59
C ILE A 121 -3.09 -9.97 7.64
N ILE A 122 -4.12 -9.60 8.38
CA ILE A 122 -4.78 -10.47 9.35
C ILE A 122 -6.11 -10.90 8.74
N GLU A 123 -6.30 -12.20 8.55
CA GLU A 123 -7.59 -12.79 8.21
C GLU A 123 -8.25 -13.25 9.52
N ASN A 124 -9.43 -12.75 9.83
CA ASN A 124 -10.27 -13.26 10.91
C ASN A 124 -11.41 -14.08 10.32
N LYS A 125 -11.52 -15.32 10.79
CA LYS A 125 -12.66 -16.21 10.54
C LYS A 125 -13.13 -16.79 11.86
N ASN A 126 -14.39 -16.51 12.24
CA ASN A 126 -15.00 -17.02 13.48
C ASN A 126 -14.15 -16.73 14.74
N ASN A 127 -13.61 -15.52 14.87
CA ASN A 127 -12.73 -15.09 15.96
C ASN A 127 -11.36 -15.81 16.01
N VAL A 128 -10.98 -16.52 14.96
CA VAL A 128 -9.63 -17.06 14.80
C VAL A 128 -8.82 -16.11 13.92
N LEU A 129 -7.77 -15.54 14.49
CA LEU A 129 -6.85 -14.63 13.79
C LEU A 129 -5.75 -15.42 13.07
N LEU A 130 -5.74 -15.33 11.75
CA LEU A 130 -4.67 -15.82 10.89
C LEU A 130 -3.79 -14.64 10.46
N LYS A 131 -2.64 -14.51 11.14
CA LYS A 131 -1.67 -13.44 10.88
C LYS A 131 -0.73 -13.81 9.74
N LYS A 132 -0.56 -12.90 8.76
CA LYS A 132 0.47 -12.98 7.72
C LYS A 132 1.26 -11.68 7.70
N ILE A 133 2.53 -11.74 8.10
CA ILE A 133 3.46 -10.63 7.90
C ILE A 133 3.79 -10.59 6.42
N THR A 134 3.53 -9.47 5.75
CA THR A 134 3.67 -9.39 4.30
C THR A 134 4.75 -8.42 3.88
N PHE A 135 4.98 -7.36 4.66
CA PHE A 135 5.92 -6.30 4.34
C PHE A 135 6.79 -5.93 5.53
N GLN A 136 8.08 -5.74 5.24
CA GLN A 136 9.04 -5.08 6.11
C GLN A 136 10.02 -4.28 5.24
N ASP A 137 10.32 -3.06 5.64
CA ASP A 137 11.40 -2.26 5.06
C ASP A 137 12.08 -1.45 6.17
N PHE A 138 13.41 -1.46 6.20
CA PHE A 138 14.19 -0.94 7.31
C PHE A 138 14.85 0.36 6.87
N GLY A 139 14.45 1.46 7.52
CA GLY A 139 15.10 2.75 7.35
C GLY A 139 16.50 2.78 7.97
N ASN A 140 17.31 3.71 7.49
CA ASN A 140 18.60 4.09 8.07
C ASN A 140 18.82 5.61 7.92
N GLU A 141 20.01 6.12 8.27
CA GLU A 141 20.33 7.56 8.24
C GLU A 141 20.31 8.19 6.83
N VAL A 142 20.31 7.40 5.77
CA VAL A 142 20.37 7.84 4.36
C VAL A 142 19.08 7.43 3.59
N PHE A 143 18.27 6.57 4.20
CA PHE A 143 17.12 5.92 3.56
C PHE A 143 15.93 5.90 4.53
N TRP A 144 14.90 6.70 4.22
CA TRP A 144 13.69 6.79 5.02
C TRP A 144 12.47 6.35 4.21
N PRO A 145 12.01 5.10 4.36
CA PRO A 145 10.82 4.64 3.66
C PRO A 145 9.57 5.19 4.35
N GLU A 146 8.68 5.84 3.61
CA GLU A 146 7.40 6.33 4.13
C GLU A 146 6.24 5.74 3.34
N PHE A 147 5.20 5.27 4.04
CA PHE A 147 3.98 4.81 3.39
C PHE A 147 3.29 5.97 2.66
N ASP A 148 2.86 5.71 1.43
CA ASP A 148 1.90 6.57 0.73
C ASP A 148 0.49 6.06 1.02
N TYR A 149 -0.03 6.44 2.19
CA TYR A 149 -1.33 5.99 2.69
C TYR A 149 -2.47 6.22 1.70
N SER A 150 -2.38 7.26 0.87
CA SER A 150 -3.42 7.62 -0.10
C SER A 150 -3.56 6.60 -1.24
N ASN A 151 -2.53 5.78 -1.46
CA ASN A 151 -2.46 4.76 -2.48
C ASN A 151 -2.38 3.33 -1.89
N CYS A 152 -2.48 3.21 -0.56
CA CYS A 152 -2.70 1.95 0.13
C CYS A 152 -4.20 1.62 0.16
N SER A 153 -4.59 0.43 -0.28
CA SER A 153 -6.00 0.04 -0.34
C SER A 153 -6.19 -1.48 -0.31
N ILE A 154 -7.42 -1.89 -0.01
CA ILE A 154 -7.91 -3.25 -0.24
C ILE A 154 -9.00 -3.13 -1.32
N SER A 155 -9.08 -4.09 -2.23
CA SER A 155 -10.16 -4.18 -3.23
C SER A 155 -10.20 -5.58 -3.84
N ASP A 156 -11.26 -5.91 -4.56
CA ASP A 156 -11.33 -7.08 -5.43
C ASP A 156 -11.48 -6.57 -6.87
N GLU A 157 -10.35 -6.26 -7.52
CA GLU A 157 -10.33 -5.61 -8.84
C GLU A 157 -10.69 -6.58 -9.96
N ASN A 158 -10.36 -7.85 -9.82
CA ASN A 158 -10.68 -8.87 -10.81
C ASN A 158 -12.01 -9.60 -10.55
N GLN A 159 -12.71 -9.27 -9.45
CA GLN A 159 -14.01 -9.82 -9.06
C GLN A 159 -13.98 -11.33 -8.87
N ASP A 160 -12.87 -11.85 -8.33
CA ASP A 160 -12.71 -13.28 -8.06
C ASP A 160 -13.18 -13.69 -6.65
N GLY A 161 -13.69 -12.73 -5.87
CA GLY A 161 -14.15 -12.93 -4.51
C GLY A 161 -13.01 -12.97 -3.47
N MET A 162 -11.78 -12.65 -3.86
CA MET A 162 -10.63 -12.53 -2.98
C MET A 162 -10.04 -11.13 -3.04
N PRO A 163 -9.64 -10.55 -1.90
CA PRO A 163 -9.14 -9.19 -1.91
C PRO A 163 -7.68 -9.18 -2.36
N GLU A 164 -7.31 -8.16 -3.12
CA GLU A 164 -5.93 -7.74 -3.28
C GLU A 164 -5.60 -6.58 -2.34
N PHE A 165 -4.37 -6.61 -1.84
CA PHE A 165 -3.86 -5.63 -0.88
C PHE A 165 -2.77 -4.80 -1.54
N TYR A 166 -3.06 -3.52 -1.74
CA TYR A 166 -2.15 -2.56 -2.37
C TYR A 166 -1.41 -1.81 -1.27
N LEU A 167 -0.09 -1.88 -1.31
CA LEU A 167 0.83 -1.16 -0.43
C LEU A 167 1.72 -0.27 -1.29
N SER A 168 1.65 1.02 -1.05
CA SER A 168 2.49 2.01 -1.70
C SER A 168 3.38 2.69 -0.67
N TYR A 169 4.64 2.86 -1.02
CA TYR A 169 5.59 3.59 -0.19
C TYR A 169 6.69 4.21 -1.05
N MET A 170 7.20 5.33 -0.58
CA MET A 170 8.29 6.06 -1.20
C MET A 170 9.53 5.89 -0.36
N CYS A 171 10.68 5.72 -1.00
CA CYS A 171 11.95 5.83 -0.31
C CYS A 171 12.54 7.19 -0.63
N GLU A 172 12.83 7.98 0.41
CA GLU A 172 13.72 9.12 0.23
C GLU A 172 15.14 8.62 -0.08
N SER A 173 15.85 9.38 -0.92
CA SER A 173 17.28 9.20 -1.20
C SER A 173 18.00 10.49 -0.82
N ASP A 174 19.28 10.32 -0.50
CA ASP A 174 20.35 11.31 -0.41
C ASP A 174 20.68 12.04 -1.72
N GLY A 175 19.78 12.04 -2.70
CA GLY A 175 19.92 12.78 -3.95
C GLY A 175 20.99 12.24 -4.91
N LEU A 176 21.69 11.15 -4.57
CA LEU A 176 22.64 10.49 -5.46
C LEU A 176 21.98 9.42 -6.34
N ASP A 177 20.92 8.78 -5.81
CA ASP A 177 20.22 7.68 -6.46
C ASP A 177 18.77 8.03 -6.79
N ALA A 178 18.28 7.55 -7.93
CA ALA A 178 16.88 7.71 -8.32
C ALA A 178 15.91 7.30 -7.19
N LYS A 179 14.96 8.18 -6.85
CA LYS A 179 14.03 7.96 -5.74
C LYS A 179 12.97 6.91 -6.10
N PRO A 180 12.96 5.73 -5.48
CA PRO A 180 12.04 4.67 -5.87
C PRO A 180 10.71 4.79 -5.13
N PHE A 181 9.63 4.97 -5.90
CA PHE A 181 8.28 4.72 -5.45
C PHE A 181 7.92 3.26 -5.74
N LYS A 182 7.63 2.51 -4.69
CA LYS A 182 7.33 1.08 -4.80
C LYS A 182 5.86 0.86 -4.55
N GLN A 183 5.25 0.10 -5.45
CA GLN A 183 3.93 -0.46 -5.24
C GLN A 183 4.02 -1.97 -5.15
N ILE A 184 3.56 -2.50 -4.03
CA ILE A 184 3.48 -3.93 -3.75
C ILE A 184 2.01 -4.32 -3.71
N ILE A 185 1.69 -5.43 -4.35
CA ILE A 185 0.35 -6.00 -4.39
C ILE A 185 0.47 -7.41 -3.82
N TYR A 186 -0.32 -7.70 -2.79
CA TYR A 186 -0.48 -9.05 -2.28
C TYR A 186 -1.81 -9.62 -2.80
N THR A 187 -1.75 -10.77 -3.47
CA THR A 187 -2.93 -11.52 -3.91
C THR A 187 -2.89 -12.92 -3.32
N PHE A 188 -4.03 -13.58 -3.22
CA PHE A 188 -4.05 -14.99 -2.86
C PHE A 188 -3.57 -15.86 -4.03
N ASP A 189 -2.88 -16.96 -3.72
CA ASP A 189 -2.52 -17.97 -4.72
C ASP A 189 -3.80 -18.69 -5.17
N THR A 190 -4.03 -18.72 -6.49
CA THR A 190 -5.22 -19.37 -7.07
C THR A 190 -5.26 -20.88 -6.79
N LYS A 191 -4.11 -21.51 -6.56
CA LYS A 191 -4.02 -22.94 -6.19
C LYS A 191 -4.09 -23.17 -4.69
N ASN A 192 -3.70 -22.18 -3.89
CA ASN A 192 -3.71 -22.26 -2.44
C ASN A 192 -4.14 -20.94 -1.81
N GLN A 193 -5.43 -20.81 -1.52
CA GLN A 193 -6.05 -19.62 -0.96
C GLN A 193 -5.56 -19.25 0.46
N THR A 194 -4.65 -20.01 1.06
CA THR A 194 -3.99 -19.63 2.32
C THR A 194 -2.66 -18.92 2.09
N LYS A 195 -2.06 -19.05 0.90
CA LYS A 195 -0.77 -18.47 0.54
C LYS A 195 -0.98 -17.13 -0.16
N LEU A 196 -0.22 -16.12 0.26
CA LEU A 196 -0.16 -14.83 -0.42
C LEU A 196 1.02 -14.80 -1.39
N ILE A 197 0.79 -14.23 -2.57
CA ILE A 197 1.80 -13.94 -3.59
C ILE A 197 2.07 -12.45 -3.55
N LYS A 198 3.35 -12.11 -3.41
CA LYS A 198 3.84 -10.73 -3.50
C LYS A 198 4.19 -10.42 -4.95
N SER A 199 3.64 -9.33 -5.47
CA SER A 199 3.98 -8.74 -6.77
C SER A 199 4.41 -7.30 -6.58
N LYS A 200 5.44 -6.85 -7.31
CA LYS A 200 6.03 -5.52 -7.14
C LYS A 200 6.21 -4.80 -8.47
N THR A 201 5.92 -3.51 -8.47
CA THR A 201 6.37 -2.57 -9.49
C THR A 201 7.01 -1.36 -8.82
N THR A 202 8.09 -0.85 -9.41
CA THR A 202 8.88 0.26 -8.88
C THR A 202 8.97 1.34 -9.94
N ALA A 203 8.58 2.57 -9.61
CA ALA A 203 8.83 3.75 -10.41
C ALA A 203 10.05 4.49 -9.86
N TYR A 204 11.04 4.73 -10.71
CA TYR A 204 12.25 5.47 -10.36
C TYR A 204 12.08 6.91 -10.84
N TYR A 205 12.10 7.85 -9.91
CA TYR A 205 12.12 9.27 -10.20
C TYR A 205 13.56 9.76 -10.29
N PRO A 206 13.88 10.64 -11.25
CA PRO A 206 15.23 11.17 -11.37
C PRO A 206 15.61 11.93 -10.09
N ALA A 207 16.79 11.63 -9.57
CA ALA A 207 17.39 12.37 -8.44
C ALA A 207 18.38 13.44 -8.91
N GLY A 208 18.39 13.70 -10.23
CA GLY A 208 19.04 14.80 -10.90
C GLY A 208 20.36 14.44 -11.61
N ASN A 209 20.82 13.18 -11.55
CA ASN A 209 21.94 12.70 -12.37
C ASN A 209 21.63 12.99 -13.84
N GLU A 210 22.61 13.50 -14.58
CA GLU A 210 22.46 13.69 -16.03
C GLU A 210 22.13 12.34 -16.68
N GLY A 211 20.96 12.26 -17.33
CA GLY A 211 20.48 11.07 -18.03
C GLY A 211 19.53 10.16 -17.26
N GLU A 212 19.27 10.41 -15.97
CA GLU A 212 18.18 9.71 -15.28
C GLU A 212 16.82 10.19 -15.80
N THR A 213 16.05 9.25 -16.34
CA THR A 213 14.67 9.49 -16.78
C THR A 213 13.71 8.65 -15.97
N TYR A 214 12.48 9.14 -15.83
CA TYR A 214 11.42 8.36 -15.20
C TYR A 214 11.28 7.00 -15.89
N LYS A 215 11.45 5.92 -15.12
CA LYS A 215 11.25 4.55 -15.60
C LYS A 215 10.48 3.72 -14.59
N THR A 216 9.84 2.66 -15.07
CA THR A 216 9.12 1.69 -14.24
C THR A 216 9.64 0.29 -14.48
N GLU A 217 9.94 -0.44 -13.40
CA GLU A 217 10.36 -1.84 -13.45
C GLU A 217 9.39 -2.71 -12.64
N SER A 218 8.87 -3.75 -13.28
CA SER A 218 7.93 -4.69 -12.67
C SER A 218 8.55 -6.07 -12.53
N ASP A 219 8.29 -6.74 -11.41
CA ASP A 219 8.76 -8.11 -11.20
C ASP A 219 7.95 -9.15 -11.99
N PHE A 220 8.45 -10.38 -11.97
CA PHE A 220 7.83 -11.51 -12.67
C PHE A 220 6.39 -11.77 -12.24
N ASN A 221 6.11 -11.69 -10.93
CA ASN A 221 4.77 -11.95 -10.39
C ASN A 221 3.79 -10.85 -10.79
N TRP A 222 4.25 -9.59 -10.81
CA TRP A 222 3.46 -8.45 -11.24
C TRP A 222 3.04 -8.60 -12.70
N ASN A 223 3.96 -9.02 -13.57
CA ASN A 223 3.66 -9.25 -14.98
C ASN A 223 2.61 -10.35 -15.23
N LYS A 224 2.46 -11.28 -14.27
CA LYS A 224 1.46 -12.36 -14.30
C LYS A 224 0.10 -11.97 -13.70
N LEU A 225 -0.01 -10.82 -13.05
CA LEU A 225 -1.27 -10.41 -12.45
C LEU A 225 -2.38 -10.21 -13.51
N PRO A 226 -3.64 -10.49 -13.16
CA PRO A 226 -4.81 -10.12 -13.95
C PRO A 226 -4.76 -8.68 -14.48
N LYS A 227 -5.32 -8.45 -15.66
CA LYS A 227 -5.25 -7.17 -16.36
C LYS A 227 -5.81 -6.00 -15.54
N LEU A 228 -6.91 -6.23 -14.80
CA LEU A 228 -7.57 -5.21 -13.98
C LEU A 228 -6.71 -4.79 -12.78
N ILE A 229 -6.12 -5.76 -12.07
CA ILE A 229 -5.17 -5.49 -10.98
C ILE A 229 -3.96 -4.68 -11.49
N ARG A 230 -3.38 -5.08 -12.63
CA ARG A 230 -2.27 -4.33 -13.26
C ARG A 230 -2.69 -2.94 -13.70
N PHE A 231 -3.94 -2.76 -14.13
CA PHE A 231 -4.47 -1.47 -14.55
C PHE A 231 -4.55 -0.50 -13.35
N LYS A 232 -5.15 -0.92 -12.22
CA LYS A 232 -5.15 -0.11 -11.00
C LYS A 232 -3.74 0.22 -10.51
N SER A 233 -2.84 -0.77 -10.56
CA SER A 233 -1.44 -0.58 -10.25
C SER A 233 -0.79 0.55 -11.05
N LYS A 234 -0.96 0.52 -12.39
CA LYS A 234 -0.48 1.59 -13.27
C LYS A 234 -1.14 2.94 -13.01
N LEU A 235 -2.43 2.97 -12.68
CA LEU A 235 -3.13 4.21 -12.32
C LEU A 235 -2.52 4.86 -11.08
N ILE A 236 -2.19 4.07 -10.05
CA ILE A 236 -1.52 4.56 -8.85
C ILE A 236 -0.15 5.15 -9.18
N LEU A 237 0.67 4.44 -9.98
CA LEU A 237 1.97 4.95 -10.44
C LEU A 237 1.82 6.28 -11.21
N ASN A 238 0.87 6.35 -12.14
CA ASN A 238 0.63 7.55 -12.95
C ASN A 238 0.14 8.73 -12.11
N LYS A 239 -0.78 8.49 -11.17
CA LYS A 239 -1.27 9.51 -10.24
C LYS A 239 -0.13 10.05 -9.38
N HIS A 240 0.69 9.16 -8.81
CA HIS A 240 1.87 9.57 -8.04
C HIS A 240 2.86 10.36 -8.90
N LYS A 241 3.10 9.92 -10.15
CA LYS A 241 3.98 10.63 -11.09
C LYS A 241 3.53 12.07 -11.32
N ILE A 242 2.25 12.28 -11.58
CA ILE A 242 1.69 13.62 -11.79
C ILE A 242 1.87 14.49 -10.55
N LEU A 243 1.57 13.96 -9.36
CA LEU A 243 1.73 14.70 -8.10
C LEU A 243 3.19 15.05 -7.81
N TYR A 244 4.10 14.10 -8.04
CA TYR A 244 5.53 14.31 -7.84
C TYR A 244 6.06 15.49 -8.67
N PHE A 245 5.81 15.49 -9.98
CA PHE A 245 6.27 16.57 -10.85
C PHE A 245 5.52 17.89 -10.66
N LYS A 246 4.27 17.85 -10.16
CA LYS A 246 3.54 19.07 -9.80
C LYS A 246 4.17 19.76 -8.60
N ASN A 247 4.65 19.01 -7.62
CA ASN A 247 5.24 19.55 -6.38
C ASN A 247 6.70 20.04 -6.55
N GLN A 248 7.31 19.83 -7.72
CA GLN A 248 8.66 20.31 -8.04
C GLN A 248 8.67 21.64 -8.84
N ASN A 249 7.51 22.07 -9.36
CA ASN A 249 7.32 23.35 -10.06
C ASN A 249 6.62 24.36 -9.17
#